data_AF-A0A0N4UIU8-F1
#
_entry.id   AF-A0A0N4UIU8-F1
#
_cell.length_a   1.000
_cell.length_b   1.000
_cell.length_c   1.000
_cell.angle_alpha   90.00
_cell.angle_beta   90.00
_cell.angle_gamma   90.00
#
_symmetry.space_group_name_H-M   'P 1'
#
loop_
_entity.id
_entity.type
_entity.pdbx_description
1 polymer ?
#
loop_
_entity_poly.entity_id
_entity_poly.type
_entity_poly.pdbx_seq_one_letter_code
_entity_poly.pdbx_strand_id
1 'polypeptide(L)'
;MVLNNEFSVVINGAFGAIVIRSVCLSVEEKVSEQWCALFQFYAIPVDTNTNINMKIDKNKFPAYSVEIHSRCAETIKYLESSSNRSVFISRLKEVYSQQPQFGKSELSRWAVILNNCDSILNEAVTYVSNSGSLMKVDTDENIKQEVYTVLDFTSFLFENTTCRSVYNSCEYLLYLLDSGDISVVYNVLRLFFIMGRRTRFLTQHLLEAHQKMLTTRLLAINEVFCYIPFAFSLESWSGRFRDMKMIDIFSAEFDSASFLPFKFCSQNTVFSLEKMGKTVAEDFDELVEKDKTLTESERCAIVSRLRLLRWFSSFNGRRLCINVRLLTLSIIVYTRTLFDESQLNFILYDSLIEEIANLITVNLKPADAITSYIKNEALRTIISIVSLDKPSKVSKILEHLGCYYYHGFLARIMRSCVEDLQKGKIGMPDHLSFQYCTSLFSLLYHLSGFENGI
;
A
#
# COMPACT_ATOMS: atom_id res chain seq x y z
N MET A 1 42.66 10.63 -2.37
CA MET A 1 43.22 10.43 -3.72
C MET A 1 42.48 9.27 -4.35
N VAL A 2 42.02 9.47 -5.58
CA VAL A 2 41.30 8.56 -6.47
C VAL A 2 41.62 7.07 -6.24
N LEU A 3 40.58 6.23 -6.10
CA LEU A 3 40.32 5.02 -6.91
C LEU A 3 39.29 4.08 -6.24
N ASN A 4 38.17 3.87 -6.95
CA ASN A 4 37.36 2.64 -7.04
C ASN A 4 36.73 2.05 -5.77
N ASN A 5 35.49 2.47 -5.46
CA ASN A 5 34.59 1.71 -4.60
C ASN A 5 33.65 0.83 -5.45
N GLU A 6 34.14 -0.35 -5.87
CA GLU A 6 33.29 -1.48 -6.23
C GLU A 6 33.22 -2.43 -5.03
N PHE A 7 32.08 -2.50 -4.35
CA PHE A 7 31.82 -3.57 -3.38
C PHE A 7 31.09 -4.71 -4.08
N SER A 8 31.78 -5.83 -4.26
CA SER A 8 31.21 -7.12 -4.60
C SER A 8 30.94 -7.88 -3.30
N VAL A 9 29.67 -8.20 -3.02
CA VAL A 9 29.33 -9.18 -1.98
C VAL A 9 29.38 -10.55 -2.62
N VAL A 10 30.39 -11.34 -2.26
CA VAL A 10 30.46 -12.77 -2.58
C VAL A 10 29.81 -13.50 -1.41
N ILE A 11 28.60 -14.03 -1.62
CA ILE A 11 27.97 -14.96 -0.69
C ILE A 11 28.64 -16.32 -0.90
N ASN A 12 29.62 -16.65 -0.05
CA ASN A 12 30.25 -17.98 -0.04
C ASN A 12 29.49 -18.89 0.94
N GLY A 13 28.51 -19.61 0.42
CA GLY A 13 27.83 -20.69 1.14
C GLY A 13 26.88 -21.42 0.22
N ALA A 14 27.02 -22.75 0.06
CA ALA A 14 26.22 -23.76 -0.69
C ALA A 14 25.62 -23.40 -2.09
N PHE A 15 25.75 -22.16 -2.54
CA PHE A 15 25.15 -21.53 -3.70
C PHE A 15 26.33 -20.87 -4.41
N GLY A 16 26.63 -21.31 -5.64
CA GLY A 16 27.68 -20.69 -6.45
C GLY A 16 27.50 -19.17 -6.55
N ALA A 17 28.62 -18.45 -6.64
CA ALA A 17 28.66 -16.99 -6.56
C ALA A 17 27.66 -16.31 -7.51
N ILE A 18 26.73 -15.54 -6.94
CA ILE A 18 25.86 -14.61 -7.68
C ILE A 18 26.37 -13.20 -7.37
N VAL A 19 26.87 -12.49 -8.39
CA VAL A 19 27.31 -11.10 -8.28
C VAL A 19 26.10 -10.18 -8.47
N ILE A 20 25.62 -9.57 -7.39
CA ILE A 20 24.58 -8.54 -7.42
C ILE A 20 25.24 -7.17 -7.24
N ARG A 21 25.28 -6.34 -8.28
CA ARG A 21 25.66 -4.93 -8.19
C ARG A 21 24.46 -4.12 -7.69
N SER A 22 24.56 -3.51 -6.50
CA SER A 22 23.54 -2.61 -5.95
C SER A 22 24.15 -1.33 -5.38
N VAL A 23 23.37 -0.25 -5.48
CA VAL A 23 23.71 1.17 -5.27
C VAL A 23 23.68 1.52 -3.78
N CYS A 24 24.77 2.11 -3.27
CA CYS A 24 24.85 2.72 -1.94
C CYS A 24 23.94 3.96 -1.81
N LEU A 25 23.21 4.05 -0.70
CA LEU A 25 22.79 5.32 -0.10
C LEU A 25 23.18 5.32 1.37
N SER A 26 24.17 6.14 1.69
CA SER A 26 24.62 6.51 3.03
C SER A 26 23.63 7.50 3.67
N VAL A 27 23.25 7.30 4.93
CA VAL A 27 22.88 8.40 5.84
C VAL A 27 23.34 8.04 7.26
N GLU A 28 24.38 8.73 7.72
CA GLU A 28 24.85 8.81 9.10
C GLU A 28 24.20 10.00 9.83
N GLU A 29 24.05 9.84 11.16
CA GLU A 29 23.94 10.87 12.21
C GLU A 29 22.70 11.80 12.21
N LYS A 30 22.10 12.23 13.32
CA LYS A 30 22.48 12.25 14.75
C LYS A 30 21.20 12.38 15.59
N VAL A 31 21.20 11.74 16.76
CA VAL A 31 20.20 11.84 17.81
C VAL A 31 20.52 13.05 18.69
N SER A 32 19.56 13.94 18.95
CA SER A 32 19.40 14.61 20.25
C SER A 32 18.07 15.35 20.36
N GLU A 33 17.29 14.97 21.38
CA GLU A 33 16.55 15.83 22.31
C GLU A 33 15.78 17.06 21.76
N GLN A 34 14.45 17.04 21.90
CA GLN A 34 13.79 17.83 22.96
C GLN A 34 12.28 17.57 23.02
N TRP A 35 11.87 17.15 24.21
CA TRP A 35 10.51 17.03 24.68
C TRP A 35 9.88 18.40 24.97
N CYS A 36 8.55 18.40 25.05
CA CYS A 36 7.68 19.40 25.68
C CYS A 36 7.28 20.62 24.85
N ALA A 37 6.21 20.47 24.06
CA ALA A 37 5.24 21.56 23.90
C ALA A 37 3.85 21.06 23.45
N LEU A 38 2.94 21.07 24.43
CA LEU A 38 1.56 21.56 24.28
C LEU A 38 0.54 20.64 23.59
N PHE A 39 -0.08 19.84 24.46
CA PHE A 39 -1.54 19.70 24.53
C PHE A 39 -2.29 20.93 23.98
N GLN A 40 -3.07 20.75 22.93
CA GLN A 40 -4.44 21.26 22.87
C GLN A 40 -5.22 20.56 21.75
N PHE A 41 -6.27 19.88 22.19
CA PHE A 41 -7.34 19.33 21.37
C PHE A 41 -7.81 20.32 20.31
N TYR A 42 -7.79 19.92 19.05
CA TYR A 42 -8.67 20.49 18.03
C TYR A 42 -9.37 19.36 17.31
N ALA A 43 -10.66 19.21 17.65
CA ALA A 43 -11.63 18.55 16.81
C ALA A 43 -11.72 19.36 15.51
N ILE A 44 -11.42 18.74 14.37
CA ILE A 44 -11.66 19.34 13.05
C ILE A 44 -13.02 18.81 12.58
N PRO A 45 -14.01 19.69 12.36
CA PRO A 45 -15.27 19.29 11.76
C PRO A 45 -15.03 18.95 10.29
N VAL A 46 -15.70 17.91 9.80
CA VAL A 46 -15.79 17.60 8.38
C VAL A 46 -16.65 18.70 7.74
N ASP A 47 -16.01 19.80 7.31
CA ASP A 47 -16.66 20.80 6.47
C ASP A 47 -16.85 20.22 5.07
N THR A 48 -18.01 19.62 4.85
CA THR A 48 -18.54 19.23 3.55
C THR A 48 -18.83 20.48 2.71
N ASN A 49 -17.80 21.20 2.23
CA ASN A 49 -17.81 22.13 1.07
C ASN A 49 -16.58 23.06 0.97
N THR A 50 -15.48 22.83 1.69
CA THR A 50 -14.27 23.63 1.43
C THR A 50 -13.68 23.22 0.08
N ASN A 51 -13.50 24.19 -0.81
CA ASN A 51 -12.83 23.98 -2.09
C ASN A 51 -11.34 23.79 -1.79
N ILE A 52 -10.93 22.54 -1.51
CA ILE A 52 -9.59 22.18 -1.05
C ILE A 52 -8.60 22.43 -2.19
N ASN A 53 -8.03 23.64 -2.30
CA ASN A 53 -7.15 23.96 -3.42
C ASN A 53 -5.71 23.49 -3.11
N MET A 54 -5.47 22.18 -3.24
CA MET A 54 -4.17 21.51 -2.96
C MET A 54 -3.10 21.72 -4.06
N LYS A 55 -3.17 22.80 -4.82
CA LYS A 55 -2.24 22.99 -5.95
C LYS A 55 -0.81 23.26 -5.49
N ILE A 56 0.13 22.67 -6.20
CA ILE A 56 1.56 22.91 -6.07
C ILE A 56 1.89 24.31 -6.60
N ASP A 57 2.38 25.18 -5.72
CA ASP A 57 2.85 26.52 -6.07
C ASP A 57 4.30 26.47 -6.56
N LYS A 58 4.48 26.59 -7.89
CA LYS A 58 5.80 26.56 -8.54
C LYS A 58 6.77 27.61 -8.00
N ASN A 59 6.27 28.73 -7.47
CA ASN A 59 7.12 29.85 -7.04
C ASN A 59 7.77 29.60 -5.66
N LYS A 60 7.33 28.59 -4.91
CA LYS A 60 7.86 28.28 -3.59
C LYS A 60 9.12 27.40 -3.60
N PHE A 61 9.55 26.92 -4.77
CA PHE A 61 10.66 25.99 -4.85
C PHE A 61 11.95 26.67 -5.34
N PRO A 62 13.11 26.31 -4.75
CA PRO A 62 14.40 26.82 -5.22
C PRO A 62 14.63 26.46 -6.70
N ALA A 63 15.54 27.20 -7.34
CA ALA A 63 15.98 26.87 -8.69
C ALA A 63 16.41 25.40 -8.78
N TYR A 64 16.01 24.74 -9.86
CA TYR A 64 16.25 23.31 -10.05
C TYR A 64 17.74 22.96 -9.90
N SER A 65 18.04 21.91 -9.13
CA SER A 65 19.42 21.54 -8.80
C SER A 65 20.10 20.69 -9.88
N VAL A 66 19.31 20.06 -10.76
CA VAL A 66 19.80 19.13 -11.79
C VAL A 66 19.31 19.54 -13.18
N GLU A 67 20.21 19.54 -14.17
CA GLU A 67 19.84 19.71 -15.58
C GLU A 67 18.90 18.60 -16.04
N ILE A 68 17.80 18.97 -16.71
CA ILE A 68 16.78 18.01 -17.13
C ILE A 68 17.22 17.29 -18.41
N HIS A 69 17.13 15.96 -18.41
CA HIS A 69 17.37 15.18 -19.62
C HIS A 69 16.38 15.58 -20.74
N SER A 70 16.84 15.70 -21.99
CA SER A 70 16.02 16.13 -23.13
C SER A 70 14.70 15.39 -23.26
N ARG A 71 14.75 14.05 -23.22
CA ARG A 71 13.56 13.17 -23.24
C ARG A 71 12.56 13.47 -22.12
N CYS A 72 13.03 13.85 -20.93
CA CYS A 72 12.17 14.23 -19.81
C CYS A 72 11.47 15.56 -20.12
N ALA A 73 12.22 16.55 -20.64
CA ALA A 73 11.67 17.84 -21.04
C ALA A 73 10.63 17.70 -22.18
N GLU A 74 10.88 16.84 -23.16
CA GLU A 74 9.94 16.52 -24.24
C GLU A 74 8.67 15.87 -23.70
N THR A 75 8.79 14.93 -22.77
CA THR A 75 7.65 14.25 -22.14
C THR A 75 6.78 15.23 -21.35
N ILE A 76 7.40 16.12 -20.58
CA ILE A 76 6.69 17.17 -19.84
C ILE A 76 5.94 18.08 -20.82
N LYS A 77 6.60 18.59 -21.86
CA LYS A 77 5.96 19.42 -22.90
C LYS A 77 4.83 18.68 -23.61
N TYR A 78 5.01 17.39 -23.91
CA TYR A 78 3.98 16.56 -24.51
C TYR A 78 2.73 16.48 -23.64
N LEU A 79 2.88 16.25 -22.33
CA LEU A 79 1.75 16.20 -21.40
C LEU A 79 1.11 17.59 -21.19
N GLU A 80 1.91 18.65 -21.07
CA GLU A 80 1.43 20.03 -20.91
C GLU A 80 0.66 20.53 -22.14
N SER A 81 0.98 20.05 -23.35
CA SER A 81 0.29 20.42 -24.60
C SER A 81 -1.05 19.71 -24.82
N SER A 82 -1.62 19.07 -23.80
CA SER A 82 -2.89 18.34 -23.91
C SER A 82 -4.05 19.34 -24.08
N SER A 83 -4.86 19.16 -25.14
CA SER A 83 -5.95 20.09 -25.48
C SER A 83 -7.17 19.97 -24.58
N ASN A 84 -7.40 18.78 -23.99
CA ASN A 84 -8.50 18.51 -23.09
C ASN A 84 -8.17 17.33 -22.16
N ARG A 85 -9.05 17.05 -21.19
CA ARG A 85 -8.89 15.98 -20.20
C ARG A 85 -8.74 14.59 -20.81
N SER A 86 -9.55 14.24 -21.81
CA SER A 86 -9.48 12.91 -22.44
C SER A 86 -8.13 12.66 -23.12
N VAL A 87 -7.60 13.67 -23.81
CA VAL A 87 -6.26 13.63 -24.42
C VAL A 87 -5.19 13.54 -23.33
N PHE A 88 -5.31 14.33 -22.26
CA PHE A 88 -4.39 14.29 -21.13
C PHE A 88 -4.30 12.88 -20.51
N ILE A 89 -5.44 12.25 -20.20
CA ILE A 89 -5.50 10.89 -19.65
C ILE A 89 -4.90 9.87 -20.63
N SER A 90 -5.21 9.97 -21.92
CA SER A 90 -4.63 9.08 -22.93
C SER A 90 -3.11 9.20 -22.99
N ARG A 91 -2.58 10.42 -22.90
CA ARG A 91 -1.13 10.67 -22.91
C ARG A 91 -0.47 10.19 -21.62
N LEU A 92 -1.12 10.33 -20.45
CA LEU A 92 -0.62 9.75 -19.20
C LEU A 92 -0.48 8.23 -19.31
N LYS A 93 -1.49 7.54 -19.87
CA LYS A 93 -1.45 6.08 -20.10
C LYS A 93 -0.32 5.69 -21.04
N GLU A 94 -0.13 6.44 -22.13
CA GLU A 94 0.97 6.22 -23.08
C GLU A 94 2.34 6.35 -22.41
N VAL A 95 2.55 7.46 -21.69
CA VAL A 95 3.81 7.73 -20.99
C VAL A 95 4.08 6.68 -19.92
N TYR A 96 3.07 6.24 -19.17
CA TYR A 96 3.23 5.16 -18.21
C TYR A 96 3.59 3.82 -18.89
N SER A 97 2.90 3.47 -19.97
CA SER A 97 3.08 2.20 -20.68
C SER A 97 4.45 2.08 -21.36
N GLN A 98 4.98 3.18 -21.87
CA GLN A 98 6.29 3.21 -22.52
C GLN A 98 7.46 3.13 -21.52
N GLN A 99 7.20 3.26 -20.21
CA GLN A 99 8.19 3.40 -19.12
C GLN A 99 9.49 4.08 -19.56
N PRO A 100 9.43 5.32 -20.08
CA PRO A 100 10.58 5.88 -20.75
C PRO A 100 11.64 6.22 -19.71
N GLN A 101 12.88 5.84 -20.01
CA GLN A 101 14.02 6.22 -19.20
C GLN A 101 14.32 7.70 -19.44
N PHE A 102 13.83 8.58 -18.56
CA PHE A 102 14.07 10.03 -18.69
C PHE A 102 15.26 10.55 -17.87
N GLY A 103 16.12 9.66 -17.38
CA GLY A 103 17.19 10.05 -16.46
C GLY A 103 16.65 10.61 -15.13
N LYS A 104 17.54 11.19 -14.32
CA LYS A 104 17.15 11.82 -13.04
C LYS A 104 16.33 13.08 -13.32
N SER A 105 15.20 13.23 -12.63
CA SER A 105 14.33 14.42 -12.68
C SER A 105 13.86 14.80 -11.27
N GLU A 106 13.36 16.03 -11.10
CA GLU A 106 12.80 16.52 -9.84
C GLU A 106 11.28 16.59 -9.95
N LEU A 107 10.55 16.19 -8.89
CA LEU A 107 9.08 16.16 -8.92
C LEU A 107 8.46 17.55 -9.14
N SER A 108 9.14 18.63 -8.69
CA SER A 108 8.72 20.03 -8.88
C SER A 108 8.54 20.41 -10.35
N ARG A 109 9.30 19.80 -11.26
CA ARG A 109 9.19 20.02 -12.72
C ARG A 109 7.86 19.52 -13.29
N TRP A 110 7.21 18.58 -12.59
CA TRP A 110 5.94 17.99 -12.99
C TRP A 110 4.72 18.70 -12.38
N ALA A 111 4.91 19.83 -11.69
CA ALA A 111 3.85 20.51 -10.93
C ALA A 111 2.60 20.86 -11.75
N VAL A 112 2.72 21.26 -13.03
CA VAL A 112 1.53 21.52 -13.88
C VAL A 112 0.77 20.23 -14.16
N ILE A 113 1.47 19.15 -14.48
CA ILE A 113 0.86 17.85 -14.73
C ILE A 113 0.19 17.35 -13.44
N LEU A 114 0.87 17.45 -12.30
CA LEU A 114 0.31 17.06 -10.99
C LEU A 114 -0.92 17.90 -10.64
N ASN A 115 -0.90 19.23 -10.84
CA ASN A 115 -2.08 20.07 -10.62
C ASN A 115 -3.28 19.70 -11.53
N ASN A 116 -3.03 19.15 -12.73
CA ASN A 116 -4.08 18.60 -13.58
C ASN A 116 -4.57 17.23 -13.09
N CYS A 117 -3.69 16.41 -12.51
CA CYS A 117 -4.09 15.20 -11.81
C CYS A 117 -4.93 15.52 -10.56
N ASP A 118 -4.60 16.59 -9.84
CA ASP A 118 -5.31 17.03 -8.62
C ASP A 118 -6.78 17.35 -8.90
N SER A 119 -7.10 17.95 -10.05
CA SER A 119 -8.49 18.25 -10.39
C SER A 119 -9.32 16.99 -10.63
N ILE A 120 -8.71 15.94 -11.19
CA ILE A 120 -9.35 14.62 -11.37
C ILE A 120 -9.56 13.96 -10.00
N LEU A 121 -8.55 13.97 -9.14
CA LEU A 121 -8.64 13.40 -7.79
C LEU A 121 -9.68 14.14 -6.93
N ASN A 122 -9.74 15.47 -7.02
CA ASN A 122 -10.74 16.29 -6.34
C ASN A 122 -12.15 15.88 -6.78
N GLU A 123 -12.40 15.79 -8.09
CA GLU A 123 -13.70 15.36 -8.58
C GLU A 123 -14.07 13.94 -8.09
N ALA A 124 -13.10 13.02 -8.07
CA ALA A 124 -13.33 11.64 -7.65
C ALA A 124 -13.84 11.51 -6.21
N VAL A 125 -13.39 12.39 -5.31
CA VAL A 125 -13.78 12.38 -3.89
C VAL A 125 -15.01 13.23 -3.59
N THR A 126 -15.59 13.93 -4.58
CA THR A 126 -16.84 14.67 -4.37
C THR A 126 -18.00 13.70 -4.10
N TYR A 127 -18.85 14.04 -3.14
CA TYR A 127 -20.04 13.26 -2.84
C TYR A 127 -21.13 13.48 -3.91
N VAL A 128 -21.84 12.42 -4.26
CA VAL A 128 -22.93 12.43 -5.25
C VAL A 128 -24.14 13.22 -4.72
N SER A 129 -24.34 13.23 -3.40
CA SER A 129 -25.38 14.00 -2.72
C SER A 129 -24.80 14.74 -1.53
N ASN A 130 -25.40 15.87 -1.15
CA ASN A 130 -24.90 16.70 -0.04
C ASN A 130 -25.00 16.03 1.34
N SER A 131 -25.84 15.00 1.48
CA SER A 131 -26.14 14.35 2.76
C SER A 131 -25.56 12.94 2.89
N GLY A 132 -25.07 12.35 1.81
CA GLY A 132 -24.60 10.97 1.79
C GLY A 132 -23.08 10.87 1.62
N SER A 133 -22.52 9.75 2.05
CA SER A 133 -21.08 9.47 1.99
C SER A 133 -20.64 8.85 0.66
N LEU A 134 -21.53 8.74 -0.32
CA LEU A 134 -21.25 8.12 -1.62
C LEU A 134 -20.41 9.03 -2.51
N MET A 135 -19.14 8.68 -2.73
CA MET A 135 -18.22 9.42 -3.60
C MET A 135 -18.48 9.13 -5.08
N LYS A 136 -18.19 10.09 -5.97
CA LYS A 136 -18.33 9.92 -7.42
C LYS A 136 -17.53 8.73 -7.96
N VAL A 137 -16.33 8.49 -7.43
CA VAL A 137 -15.48 7.35 -7.83
C VAL A 137 -16.17 5.98 -7.66
N ASP A 138 -17.10 5.87 -6.70
CA ASP A 138 -17.84 4.63 -6.43
C ASP A 138 -19.02 4.42 -7.40
N THR A 139 -19.38 5.43 -8.20
CA THR A 139 -20.54 5.42 -9.10
C THR A 139 -20.19 5.55 -10.58
N ASP A 140 -19.16 6.34 -10.92
CA ASP A 140 -18.77 6.63 -12.30
C ASP A 140 -17.50 5.85 -12.67
N GLU A 141 -17.68 4.85 -13.54
CA GLU A 141 -16.58 4.01 -14.01
C GLU A 141 -15.55 4.81 -14.83
N ASN A 142 -15.94 5.88 -15.53
CA ASN A 142 -14.97 6.72 -16.25
C ASN A 142 -14.04 7.44 -15.27
N ILE A 143 -14.60 8.07 -14.23
CA ILE A 143 -13.81 8.75 -13.18
C ILE A 143 -12.88 7.73 -12.50
N LYS A 144 -13.37 6.52 -12.22
CA LYS A 144 -12.56 5.45 -11.63
C LYS A 144 -11.35 5.09 -12.50
N GLN A 145 -11.54 4.92 -13.81
CA GLN A 145 -10.44 4.61 -14.74
C GLN A 145 -9.44 5.77 -14.86
N GLU A 146 -9.90 7.02 -14.77
CA GLU A 146 -9.03 8.18 -14.73
C GLU A 146 -8.21 8.24 -13.43
N VAL A 147 -8.83 7.95 -12.27
CA VAL A 147 -8.14 7.84 -10.97
C VAL A 147 -7.04 6.78 -11.04
N TYR A 148 -7.30 5.59 -11.59
CA TYR A 148 -6.27 4.56 -11.76
C TYR A 148 -5.10 5.04 -12.61
N THR A 149 -5.39 5.75 -13.70
CA THR A 149 -4.35 6.35 -14.55
C THR A 149 -3.49 7.35 -13.79
N VAL A 150 -4.13 8.21 -12.97
CA VAL A 150 -3.44 9.19 -12.14
C VAL A 150 -2.58 8.50 -11.08
N LEU A 151 -3.08 7.46 -10.42
CA LEU A 151 -2.36 6.71 -9.38
C LEU A 151 -1.14 5.98 -9.95
N ASP A 152 -1.28 5.32 -11.11
CA ASP A 152 -0.16 4.63 -11.78
C ASP A 152 0.91 5.62 -12.25
N PHE A 153 0.50 6.75 -12.84
CA PHE A 153 1.43 7.80 -13.25
C PHE A 153 2.14 8.45 -12.04
N THR A 154 1.42 8.73 -10.95
CA THR A 154 2.00 9.29 -9.72
C THR A 154 2.99 8.30 -9.10
N SER A 155 2.64 7.00 -9.08
CA SER A 155 3.54 5.93 -8.63
C SER A 155 4.84 5.94 -9.43
N PHE A 156 4.74 6.03 -10.74
CA PHE A 156 5.88 6.10 -11.65
C PHE A 156 6.77 7.34 -11.40
N LEU A 157 6.19 8.52 -11.16
CA LEU A 157 6.96 9.71 -10.79
C LEU A 157 7.67 9.55 -9.45
N PHE A 158 7.00 9.00 -8.44
CA PHE A 158 7.62 8.72 -7.15
C PHE A 158 8.79 7.74 -7.27
N GLU A 159 8.77 6.78 -8.19
CA GLU A 159 9.91 5.88 -8.40
C GLU A 159 11.09 6.54 -9.12
N ASN A 160 10.85 7.55 -9.97
CA ASN A 160 11.86 8.08 -10.90
C ASN A 160 12.33 9.53 -10.63
N THR A 161 11.72 10.23 -9.67
CA THR A 161 12.07 11.64 -9.38
C THR A 161 12.66 11.85 -7.98
N THR A 162 13.41 12.93 -7.77
CA THR A 162 13.82 13.45 -6.45
C THR A 162 12.88 14.57 -5.98
N CYS A 163 13.12 15.14 -4.78
CA CYS A 163 12.36 16.26 -4.23
C CYS A 163 10.84 15.99 -4.11
N ARG A 164 10.47 14.80 -3.61
CA ARG A 164 9.07 14.34 -3.57
C ARG A 164 8.21 15.06 -2.53
N SER A 165 8.81 15.80 -1.61
CA SER A 165 8.10 16.62 -0.59
C SER A 165 7.16 17.66 -1.18
N VAL A 166 7.30 17.99 -2.46
CA VAL A 166 6.44 18.95 -3.17
C VAL A 166 5.06 18.41 -3.52
N TYR A 167 4.84 17.09 -3.41
CA TYR A 167 3.55 16.47 -3.72
C TYR A 167 2.49 16.89 -2.69
N ASN A 168 1.36 17.41 -3.16
CA ASN A 168 0.36 18.02 -2.29
C ASN A 168 -1.04 17.39 -2.39
N SER A 169 -1.27 16.41 -3.27
CA SER A 169 -2.58 15.78 -3.48
C SER A 169 -2.91 14.65 -2.48
N CYS A 170 -2.11 14.49 -1.41
CA CYS A 170 -2.28 13.40 -0.45
C CYS A 170 -3.63 13.39 0.26
N GLU A 171 -4.24 14.55 0.47
CA GLU A 171 -5.55 14.62 1.11
C GLU A 171 -6.62 13.84 0.32
N TYR A 172 -6.64 13.99 -1.00
CA TYR A 172 -7.54 13.22 -1.86
C TYR A 172 -7.26 11.72 -1.80
N LEU A 173 -5.99 11.32 -1.70
CA LEU A 173 -5.62 9.91 -1.52
C LEU A 173 -6.17 9.36 -0.20
N LEU A 174 -6.17 10.17 0.87
CA LEU A 174 -6.74 9.77 2.16
C LEU A 174 -8.25 9.61 2.09
N TYR A 175 -8.98 10.52 1.41
CA TYR A 175 -10.42 10.34 1.19
C TYR A 175 -10.74 9.12 0.31
N LEU A 176 -9.93 8.85 -0.71
CA LEU A 176 -10.10 7.65 -1.55
C LEU A 176 -9.94 6.32 -0.77
N LEU A 177 -9.27 6.31 0.40
CA LEU A 177 -9.24 5.13 1.27
C LEU A 177 -10.61 4.82 1.90
N ASP A 178 -11.54 5.78 1.92
CA ASP A 178 -12.91 5.61 2.42
C ASP A 178 -13.87 5.08 1.35
N SER A 179 -13.39 4.88 0.11
CA SER A 179 -14.16 4.31 -1.00
C SER A 179 -14.71 2.93 -0.65
N GLY A 180 -15.96 2.69 -1.08
CA GLY A 180 -16.62 1.40 -0.97
C GLY A 180 -16.07 0.33 -1.93
N ASP A 181 -15.39 0.75 -2.99
CA ASP A 181 -14.72 -0.13 -3.95
C ASP A 181 -13.31 -0.51 -3.45
N ILE A 182 -13.13 -1.78 -3.11
CA ILE A 182 -11.85 -2.28 -2.61
C ILE A 182 -10.71 -2.14 -3.63
N SER A 183 -11.04 -2.07 -4.92
CA SER A 183 -10.06 -1.90 -6.00
C SER A 183 -9.48 -0.48 -5.99
N VAL A 184 -10.27 0.52 -5.63
CA VAL A 184 -9.80 1.90 -5.44
C VAL A 184 -8.82 1.95 -4.27
N VAL A 185 -9.21 1.39 -3.13
CA VAL A 185 -8.41 1.31 -1.92
C VAL A 185 -7.08 0.60 -2.16
N TYR A 186 -7.12 -0.53 -2.87
CA TYR A 186 -5.93 -1.27 -3.28
C TYR A 186 -4.96 -0.40 -4.09
N ASN A 187 -5.44 0.34 -5.09
CA ASN A 187 -4.58 1.19 -5.91
C ASN A 187 -3.99 2.38 -5.14
N VAL A 188 -4.76 2.96 -4.21
CA VAL A 188 -4.25 4.00 -3.30
C VAL A 188 -3.17 3.46 -2.38
N LEU A 189 -3.39 2.29 -1.76
CA LEU A 189 -2.40 1.64 -0.91
C LEU A 189 -1.13 1.25 -1.67
N ARG A 190 -1.23 0.86 -2.95
CA ARG A 190 -0.03 0.65 -3.79
C ARG A 190 0.82 1.90 -3.92
N LEU A 191 0.19 3.06 -4.13
CA LEU A 191 0.90 4.34 -4.18
C LEU A 191 1.53 4.68 -2.82
N PHE A 192 0.79 4.53 -1.71
CA PHE A 192 1.34 4.75 -0.37
C PHE A 192 2.48 3.80 -0.03
N PHE A 193 2.42 2.53 -0.45
CA PHE A 193 3.53 1.59 -0.33
C PHE A 193 4.79 2.10 -1.06
N ILE A 194 4.64 2.61 -2.29
CA ILE A 194 5.77 3.19 -3.04
C ILE A 194 6.32 4.42 -2.32
N MET A 195 5.44 5.32 -1.85
CA MET A 195 5.83 6.51 -1.09
C MET A 195 6.61 6.16 0.17
N GLY A 196 6.13 5.21 0.98
CA GLY A 196 6.78 4.78 2.22
C GLY A 196 8.07 3.98 2.01
N ARG A 197 8.15 3.15 0.94
CA ARG A 197 9.34 2.37 0.63
C ARG A 197 10.48 3.23 0.07
N ARG A 198 10.16 4.17 -0.83
CA ARG A 198 11.17 4.99 -1.53
C ARG A 198 11.59 6.22 -0.76
N THR A 199 10.77 6.66 0.17
CA THR A 199 11.00 7.88 0.94
C THR A 199 10.38 7.81 2.32
N ARG A 200 10.84 8.68 3.21
CA ARG A 200 10.16 8.96 4.47
C ARG A 200 8.99 9.94 4.28
N PHE A 201 8.40 10.04 3.08
CA PHE A 201 7.39 11.04 2.76
C PHE A 201 6.19 10.97 3.70
N LEU A 202 5.67 9.77 3.95
CA LEU A 202 4.52 9.56 4.82
C LEU A 202 4.78 9.92 6.29
N THR A 203 6.04 9.87 6.74
CA THR A 203 6.42 10.13 8.14
C THR A 203 7.03 11.51 8.38
N GLN A 204 7.61 12.15 7.35
CA GLN A 204 8.35 13.41 7.46
C GLN A 204 7.75 14.58 6.65
N HIS A 205 6.95 14.31 5.62
CA HIS A 205 6.44 15.36 4.72
C HIS A 205 4.92 15.47 4.74
N LEU A 206 4.22 14.40 5.08
CA LEU A 206 2.78 14.45 5.31
C LEU A 206 2.48 15.27 6.57
N LEU A 207 1.51 16.18 6.50
CA LEU A 207 1.05 16.99 7.64
C LEU A 207 0.59 16.10 8.79
N GLU A 208 0.80 16.51 10.04
CA GLU A 208 0.44 15.70 11.23
C GLU A 208 -1.05 15.29 11.23
N ALA A 209 -1.96 16.17 10.82
CA ALA A 209 -3.39 15.84 10.68
C ALA A 209 -3.61 14.69 9.67
N HIS A 210 -2.93 14.75 8.53
CA HIS A 210 -2.98 13.72 7.50
C HIS A 210 -2.29 12.42 7.93
N GLN A 211 -1.24 12.49 8.75
CA GLN A 211 -0.63 11.31 9.37
C GLN A 211 -1.63 10.60 10.28
N LYS A 212 -2.38 11.34 11.12
CA LYS A 212 -3.44 10.77 11.98
C LYS A 212 -4.58 10.16 11.16
N MET A 213 -4.99 10.82 10.06
CA MET A 213 -5.99 10.26 9.13
C MET A 213 -5.52 8.95 8.50
N LEU A 214 -4.25 8.89 8.08
CA LEU A 214 -3.63 7.71 7.48
C LEU A 214 -3.56 6.56 8.48
N THR A 215 -3.03 6.79 9.69
CA THR A 215 -2.88 5.73 10.70
C THR A 215 -4.24 5.17 11.10
N THR A 216 -5.24 6.01 11.32
CA THR A 216 -6.61 5.58 11.66
C THR A 216 -7.20 4.66 10.58
N ARG A 217 -7.04 5.00 9.30
CA ARG A 217 -7.53 4.19 8.17
C ARG A 217 -6.74 2.91 8.00
N LEU A 218 -5.41 2.94 8.15
CA LEU A 218 -4.57 1.73 8.09
C LEU A 218 -4.91 0.74 9.20
N LEU A 219 -5.13 1.22 10.44
CA LEU A 219 -5.59 0.39 11.56
C LEU A 219 -6.94 -0.23 11.24
N ALA A 220 -7.92 0.58 10.85
CA ALA A 220 -9.25 0.11 10.49
C ALA A 220 -9.24 -0.97 9.38
N ILE A 221 -8.42 -0.78 8.33
CA ILE A 221 -8.25 -1.76 7.24
C ILE A 221 -7.62 -3.06 7.75
N ASN A 222 -6.60 -2.96 8.63
CA ASN A 222 -5.90 -4.13 9.15
C ASN A 222 -6.76 -4.92 10.17
N GLU A 223 -7.50 -4.22 11.02
CA GLU A 223 -8.37 -4.79 12.07
C GLU A 223 -9.50 -5.64 11.53
N VAL A 224 -9.88 -5.45 10.26
CA VAL A 224 -10.94 -6.24 9.65
C VAL A 224 -10.59 -7.73 9.59
N PHE A 225 -9.30 -8.06 9.55
CA PHE A 225 -8.82 -9.44 9.49
C PHE A 225 -8.12 -9.92 10.76
N CYS A 226 -8.03 -9.09 11.80
CA CYS A 226 -7.41 -9.42 13.08
C CYS A 226 -8.07 -8.65 14.22
N TYR A 227 -8.31 -9.31 15.35
CA TYR A 227 -8.62 -8.60 16.58
C TYR A 227 -7.34 -7.94 17.10
N ILE A 228 -7.32 -6.61 17.16
CA ILE A 228 -6.30 -5.85 17.90
C ILE A 228 -6.98 -5.40 19.21
N PRO A 229 -6.50 -5.82 20.40
CA PRO A 229 -7.16 -5.49 21.67
C PRO A 229 -7.22 -3.99 21.99
N PHE A 230 -6.45 -3.17 21.26
CA PHE A 230 -6.42 -1.71 21.39
C PHE A 230 -7.35 -1.01 20.38
N ALA A 231 -7.93 -1.77 19.46
CA ALA A 231 -9.03 -1.33 18.64
C ALA A 231 -10.30 -1.31 19.47
N PHE A 232 -11.11 -0.27 19.29
CA PHE A 232 -12.41 -0.14 19.90
C PHE A 232 -13.19 -1.47 19.91
N SER A 233 -13.87 -1.74 21.03
CA SER A 233 -14.64 -2.95 21.34
C SER A 233 -15.82 -3.15 20.40
N LEU A 234 -15.51 -3.48 19.16
CA LEU A 234 -16.45 -4.00 18.20
C LEU A 234 -16.44 -5.52 18.34
N GLU A 235 -17.21 -6.00 19.33
CA GLU A 235 -17.62 -7.41 19.49
C GLU A 235 -18.28 -8.00 18.23
N SER A 236 -18.55 -7.14 17.25
CA SER A 236 -19.13 -7.33 15.93
C SER A 236 -18.84 -8.64 15.19
N TRP A 237 -17.60 -9.14 15.23
CA TRP A 237 -17.28 -10.43 14.64
C TRP A 237 -17.23 -11.45 15.77
N SER A 238 -18.31 -12.21 15.87
CA SER A 238 -18.51 -13.36 16.76
C SER A 238 -17.50 -14.48 16.50
N GLY A 239 -16.21 -14.22 16.75
CA GLY A 239 -15.14 -15.20 16.68
C GLY A 239 -14.68 -15.59 15.27
N ARG A 240 -15.52 -15.53 14.25
CA ARG A 240 -15.26 -16.28 12.99
C ARG A 240 -14.03 -15.84 12.19
N PHE A 241 -13.75 -14.54 12.08
CA PHE A 241 -12.49 -14.09 11.47
C PHE A 241 -11.28 -14.19 12.40
N ARG A 242 -11.50 -14.38 13.71
CA ARG A 242 -10.41 -14.41 14.71
C ARG A 242 -9.51 -15.62 14.52
N ASP A 243 -10.10 -16.75 14.09
CA ASP A 243 -9.40 -18.04 13.99
C ASP A 243 -9.02 -18.41 12.55
N MET A 244 -9.38 -17.57 11.58
CA MET A 244 -9.23 -17.88 10.16
C MET A 244 -7.86 -17.45 9.65
N LYS A 245 -7.03 -18.39 9.18
CA LYS A 245 -5.74 -18.05 8.57
C LYS A 245 -5.96 -17.41 7.21
N MET A 246 -5.05 -16.52 6.77
CA MET A 246 -5.17 -15.87 5.45
C MET A 246 -5.28 -16.87 4.29
N ILE A 247 -4.67 -18.05 4.42
CA ILE A 247 -4.74 -19.12 3.41
C ILE A 247 -6.13 -19.75 3.32
N ASP A 248 -6.87 -19.86 4.43
CA ASP A 248 -8.17 -20.51 4.46
C ASP A 248 -9.22 -19.68 3.70
N ILE A 249 -8.94 -18.39 3.49
CA ILE A 249 -9.74 -17.45 2.72
C ILE A 249 -9.83 -17.88 1.24
N PHE A 250 -8.89 -18.69 0.74
CA PHE A 250 -8.90 -19.21 -0.62
C PHE A 250 -9.78 -20.44 -0.83
N SER A 251 -10.32 -21.04 0.23
CA SER A 251 -11.20 -22.20 0.10
C SER A 251 -12.43 -21.88 -0.75
N ALA A 252 -12.87 -22.81 -1.62
CA ALA A 252 -14.00 -22.56 -2.51
C ALA A 252 -15.32 -22.34 -1.74
N GLU A 253 -15.45 -22.94 -0.56
CA GLU A 253 -16.67 -22.98 0.25
C GLU A 253 -16.69 -21.89 1.34
N PHE A 254 -16.73 -20.62 0.92
CA PHE A 254 -16.84 -19.53 1.88
C PHE A 254 -18.21 -18.85 1.81
N ASP A 255 -19.05 -19.13 2.81
CA ASP A 255 -20.36 -18.51 2.91
C ASP A 255 -20.27 -17.12 3.58
N SER A 256 -20.30 -16.07 2.76
CA SER A 256 -20.32 -14.69 3.25
C SER A 256 -21.61 -14.31 3.97
N ALA A 257 -22.73 -15.00 3.72
CA ALA A 257 -23.99 -14.75 4.44
C ALA A 257 -23.86 -15.08 5.93
N SER A 258 -22.91 -15.96 6.27
CA SER A 258 -22.61 -16.37 7.63
C SER A 258 -22.07 -15.24 8.53
N PHE A 259 -21.70 -14.10 7.95
CA PHE A 259 -21.28 -12.88 8.65
C PHE A 259 -22.39 -11.86 8.85
N LEU A 260 -23.59 -12.16 8.36
CA LEU A 260 -24.80 -11.40 8.66
C LEU A 260 -25.55 -12.07 9.84
N PRO A 261 -26.20 -11.28 10.71
CA PRO A 261 -26.22 -9.82 10.72
C PRO A 261 -24.88 -9.22 11.16
N PHE A 262 -24.44 -8.17 10.46
CA PHE A 262 -23.31 -7.37 10.90
C PHE A 262 -23.75 -6.57 12.12
N LYS A 263 -23.17 -6.84 13.30
CA LYS A 263 -23.52 -6.13 14.53
C LYS A 263 -22.39 -5.18 14.91
N PHE A 264 -22.69 -4.04 15.51
CA PHE A 264 -21.67 -3.13 16.02
C PHE A 264 -22.17 -2.52 17.33
N CYS A 265 -21.32 -2.42 18.35
CA CYS A 265 -21.71 -1.89 19.66
C CYS A 265 -21.09 -0.50 19.81
N SER A 266 -21.89 0.52 20.09
CA SER A 266 -21.44 1.86 20.45
C SER A 266 -22.20 2.31 21.70
N GLN A 267 -21.49 2.74 22.74
CA GLN A 267 -22.07 3.24 24.00
C GLN A 267 -23.21 2.36 24.56
N ASN A 268 -22.99 1.04 24.62
CA ASN A 268 -23.96 0.01 25.04
C ASN A 268 -25.18 -0.20 24.13
N THR A 269 -25.24 0.45 22.97
CA THR A 269 -26.28 0.21 21.95
C THR A 269 -25.70 -0.70 20.87
N VAL A 270 -26.39 -1.82 20.61
CA VAL A 270 -26.03 -2.74 19.53
C VAL A 270 -26.85 -2.38 18.29
N PHE A 271 -26.15 -1.96 17.26
CA PHE A 271 -26.71 -1.73 15.94
C PHE A 271 -26.48 -2.97 15.09
N SER A 272 -27.43 -3.29 14.21
CA SER A 272 -27.30 -4.42 13.31
C SER A 272 -27.72 -4.06 11.90
N LEU A 273 -26.94 -4.54 10.93
CA LEU A 273 -27.29 -4.56 9.52
C LEU A 273 -27.62 -6.01 9.14
N GLU A 274 -28.90 -6.28 8.84
CA GLU A 274 -29.38 -7.62 8.52
C GLU A 274 -29.09 -8.03 7.08
N LYS A 275 -29.03 -7.05 6.18
CA LYS A 275 -28.81 -7.24 4.74
C LYS A 275 -27.95 -6.11 4.19
N MET A 276 -27.08 -6.44 3.24
CA MET A 276 -26.27 -5.45 2.54
C MET A 276 -27.11 -4.70 1.50
N GLY A 277 -26.97 -3.39 1.45
CA GLY A 277 -27.57 -2.48 0.49
C GLY A 277 -26.83 -2.43 -0.85
N LYS A 278 -27.13 -1.42 -1.67
CA LYS A 278 -26.55 -1.33 -3.03
C LYS A 278 -25.15 -0.76 -3.00
N THR A 279 -24.75 0.02 -2.01
CA THR A 279 -23.37 0.52 -1.87
C THR A 279 -22.93 0.48 -0.41
N VAL A 280 -21.61 0.45 -0.18
CA VAL A 280 -21.05 0.55 1.18
C VAL A 280 -21.41 1.90 1.82
N ALA A 281 -21.49 2.97 1.03
CA ALA A 281 -21.86 4.28 1.51
C ALA A 281 -23.31 4.33 2.00
N GLU A 282 -24.26 3.73 1.27
CA GLU A 282 -25.65 3.62 1.74
C GLU A 282 -25.75 2.84 3.06
N ASP A 283 -25.05 1.70 3.15
CA ASP A 283 -25.00 0.88 4.38
C ASP A 283 -24.37 1.66 5.54
N PHE A 284 -23.34 2.46 5.27
CA PHE A 284 -22.68 3.29 6.27
C PHE A 284 -23.56 4.46 6.72
N ASP A 285 -24.19 5.17 5.79
CA ASP A 285 -25.09 6.29 6.06
C ASP A 285 -26.26 5.82 6.95
N GLU A 286 -26.85 4.65 6.67
CA GLU A 286 -27.91 4.05 7.51
C GLU A 286 -27.43 3.81 8.96
N LEU A 287 -26.19 3.38 9.14
CA LEU A 287 -25.63 3.12 10.47
C LEU A 287 -25.26 4.42 11.21
N VAL A 288 -24.74 5.42 10.50
CA VAL A 288 -24.39 6.74 11.08
C VAL A 288 -25.65 7.54 11.43
N GLU A 289 -26.74 7.40 10.68
CA GLU A 289 -28.02 8.01 11.03
C GLU A 289 -28.57 7.46 12.35
N LYS A 290 -28.30 6.17 12.66
CA LYS A 290 -28.69 5.53 13.92
C LYS A 290 -27.82 5.96 15.10
N ASP A 291 -26.55 6.31 14.87
CA ASP A 291 -25.64 6.82 15.91
C ASP A 291 -24.74 7.96 15.41
N LYS A 292 -25.13 9.20 15.76
CA LYS A 292 -24.35 10.40 15.43
C LYS A 292 -23.12 10.59 16.33
N THR A 293 -22.97 9.80 17.39
CA THR A 293 -21.88 9.92 18.38
C THR A 293 -20.62 9.14 17.98
N LEU A 294 -20.66 8.41 16.87
CA LEU A 294 -19.51 7.66 16.35
C LEU A 294 -18.29 8.55 16.13
N THR A 295 -17.18 8.15 16.74
CA THR A 295 -15.84 8.68 16.55
C THR A 295 -15.31 8.36 15.14
N GLU A 296 -14.30 9.09 14.69
CA GLU A 296 -13.67 8.85 13.38
C GLU A 296 -13.09 7.43 13.27
N SER A 297 -12.48 6.91 14.34
CA SER A 297 -11.93 5.56 14.36
C SER A 297 -13.03 4.50 14.18
N GLU A 298 -14.16 4.66 14.87
CA GLU A 298 -15.31 3.77 14.71
C GLU A 298 -15.87 3.84 13.29
N ARG A 299 -15.98 5.03 12.71
CA ARG A 299 -16.44 5.23 11.33
C ARG A 299 -15.55 4.50 10.33
N CYS A 300 -14.24 4.73 10.38
CA CYS A 300 -13.27 4.04 9.51
C CYS A 300 -13.36 2.51 9.65
N ALA A 301 -13.54 2.02 10.88
CA ALA A 301 -13.64 0.59 11.16
C ALA A 301 -14.95 -0.02 10.66
N ILE A 302 -16.08 0.70 10.72
CA ILE A 302 -17.36 0.29 10.13
C ILE A 302 -17.23 0.25 8.60
N VAL A 303 -16.75 1.31 7.96
CA VAL A 303 -16.57 1.37 6.49
C VAL A 303 -15.68 0.22 6.01
N SER A 304 -14.55 -0.01 6.69
CA SER A 304 -13.62 -1.09 6.31
C SER A 304 -14.26 -2.48 6.41
N ARG A 305 -15.11 -2.71 7.41
CA ARG A 305 -15.82 -3.98 7.62
C ARG A 305 -16.95 -4.18 6.62
N LEU A 306 -17.76 -3.16 6.35
CA LEU A 306 -18.81 -3.21 5.33
C LEU A 306 -18.21 -3.49 3.95
N ARG A 307 -17.09 -2.80 3.63
CA ARG A 307 -16.31 -3.06 2.43
C ARG A 307 -15.85 -4.52 2.36
N LEU A 308 -15.22 -5.04 3.41
CA LEU A 308 -14.83 -6.45 3.44
C LEU A 308 -16.03 -7.34 3.18
N LEU A 309 -17.10 -7.22 3.97
CA LEU A 309 -18.28 -8.06 3.90
C LEU A 309 -18.87 -8.12 2.48
N ARG A 310 -18.94 -6.98 1.81
CA ARG A 310 -19.41 -6.86 0.42
C ARG A 310 -18.54 -7.64 -0.56
N TRP A 311 -17.23 -7.42 -0.50
CA TRP A 311 -16.28 -7.98 -1.47
C TRP A 311 -15.89 -9.43 -1.16
N PHE A 312 -16.07 -9.89 0.07
CA PHE A 312 -15.73 -11.25 0.49
C PHE A 312 -16.61 -12.33 -0.16
N SER A 313 -17.78 -11.95 -0.68
CA SER A 313 -18.71 -12.84 -1.38
C SER A 313 -18.13 -13.46 -2.65
N SER A 314 -17.16 -12.80 -3.28
CA SER A 314 -16.54 -13.26 -4.51
C SER A 314 -15.12 -13.75 -4.27
N PHE A 315 -14.68 -14.76 -5.03
CA PHE A 315 -13.29 -15.22 -4.97
C PHE A 315 -12.31 -14.08 -5.31
N ASN A 316 -12.59 -13.27 -6.33
CA ASN A 316 -11.73 -12.14 -6.69
C ASN A 316 -11.70 -11.06 -5.60
N GLY A 317 -12.84 -10.75 -4.99
CA GLY A 317 -12.88 -9.78 -3.89
C GLY A 317 -12.14 -10.28 -2.65
N ARG A 318 -12.26 -11.55 -2.27
CA ARG A 318 -11.44 -12.18 -1.20
C ARG A 318 -9.94 -12.02 -1.43
N ARG A 319 -9.49 -12.11 -2.68
CA ARG A 319 -8.09 -11.94 -3.04
C ARG A 319 -7.62 -10.50 -2.92
N LEU A 320 -8.45 -9.56 -3.38
CA LEU A 320 -8.19 -8.12 -3.22
C LEU A 320 -8.14 -7.74 -1.74
N CYS A 321 -9.03 -8.31 -0.91
CA CYS A 321 -9.01 -8.18 0.54
C CYS A 321 -7.64 -8.58 1.13
N ILE A 322 -7.09 -9.73 0.75
CA ILE A 322 -5.77 -10.18 1.21
C ILE A 322 -4.66 -9.24 0.74
N ASN A 323 -4.67 -8.84 -0.53
CA ASN A 323 -3.66 -7.92 -1.07
C ASN A 323 -3.70 -6.55 -0.36
N VAL A 324 -4.90 -6.02 -0.11
CA VAL A 324 -5.10 -4.79 0.66
C VAL A 324 -4.50 -4.95 2.05
N ARG A 325 -4.74 -6.07 2.73
CA ARG A 325 -4.15 -6.35 4.05
C ARG A 325 -2.62 -6.37 3.99
N LEU A 326 -2.03 -7.10 3.04
CA LEU A 326 -0.58 -7.23 2.87
C LEU A 326 0.09 -5.88 2.57
N LEU A 327 -0.54 -5.05 1.73
CA LEU A 327 -0.08 -3.69 1.47
C LEU A 327 -0.16 -2.81 2.72
N THR A 328 -1.29 -2.86 3.44
CA THR A 328 -1.48 -2.12 4.70
C THR A 328 -0.42 -2.48 5.72
N LEU A 329 -0.13 -3.77 5.93
CA LEU A 329 0.95 -4.22 6.81
C LEU A 329 2.31 -3.64 6.39
N SER A 330 2.61 -3.67 5.09
CA SER A 330 3.86 -3.15 4.56
C SER A 330 3.98 -1.63 4.78
N ILE A 331 2.88 -0.88 4.59
CA ILE A 331 2.85 0.56 4.84
C ILE A 331 3.03 0.83 6.34
N ILE A 332 2.30 0.13 7.22
CA ILE A 332 2.44 0.25 8.69
C ILE A 332 3.91 0.06 9.10
N VAL A 333 4.60 -0.92 8.52
CA VAL A 333 6.03 -1.17 8.78
C VAL A 333 6.90 0.01 8.35
N TYR A 334 6.69 0.57 7.15
CA TYR A 334 7.44 1.75 6.68
C TYR A 334 7.08 3.03 7.45
N THR A 335 5.86 3.13 7.97
CA THR A 335 5.37 4.25 8.77
C THR A 335 5.37 3.95 10.27
N ARG A 336 6.17 2.98 10.73
CA ARG A 336 6.19 2.50 12.12
C ARG A 336 6.37 3.61 13.16
N THR A 337 7.05 4.70 12.81
CA THR A 337 7.27 5.84 13.71
C THR A 337 5.99 6.61 14.05
N LEU A 338 4.88 6.35 13.34
CA LEU A 338 3.57 6.95 13.60
C LEU A 338 2.71 6.13 14.57
N PHE A 339 3.21 4.99 15.05
CA PHE A 339 2.48 4.06 15.91
C PHE A 339 3.22 3.83 17.22
N ASP A 340 2.47 3.56 18.28
CA ASP A 340 3.03 3.13 19.54
C ASP A 340 3.60 1.71 19.43
N GLU A 341 4.65 1.41 20.19
CA GLU A 341 5.33 0.10 20.12
C GLU A 341 4.38 -1.06 20.48
N SER A 342 3.47 -0.84 21.44
CA SER A 342 2.44 -1.82 21.80
C SER A 342 1.56 -2.14 20.59
N GLN A 343 1.00 -1.11 19.94
CA GLN A 343 0.15 -1.25 18.75
C GLN A 343 0.87 -2.01 17.64
N LEU A 344 2.13 -1.65 17.36
CA LEU A 344 2.94 -2.36 16.36
C LEU A 344 3.14 -3.83 16.70
N ASN A 345 3.37 -4.17 17.97
CA ASN A 345 3.54 -5.56 18.39
C ASN A 345 2.23 -6.37 18.26
N PHE A 346 1.06 -5.75 18.45
CA PHE A 346 -0.24 -6.39 18.18
C PHE A 346 -0.51 -6.60 16.70
N ILE A 347 -0.19 -5.60 15.87
CA ILE A 347 -0.33 -5.70 14.41
C ILE A 347 0.62 -6.78 13.86
N LEU A 348 1.86 -6.78 14.35
CA LEU A 348 2.93 -7.71 13.98
C LEU A 348 3.06 -8.87 14.98
N TYR A 349 1.93 -9.51 15.26
CA TYR A 349 1.84 -10.67 16.17
C TYR A 349 2.73 -11.83 15.70
N ASP A 350 2.94 -12.81 16.56
CA ASP A 350 4.01 -13.77 16.38
C ASP A 350 3.81 -14.80 15.27
N SER A 351 2.57 -15.20 14.98
CA SER A 351 2.25 -16.10 13.86
C SER A 351 2.08 -15.39 12.51
N LEU A 352 2.13 -14.05 12.47
CA LEU A 352 1.93 -13.30 11.21
C LEU A 352 2.94 -13.71 10.14
N ILE A 353 4.20 -13.93 10.52
CA ILE A 353 5.25 -14.36 9.60
C ILE A 353 4.95 -15.73 9.03
N GLU A 354 4.46 -16.67 9.84
CA GLU A 354 4.04 -18.00 9.40
C GLU A 354 2.91 -17.89 8.37
N GLU A 355 1.90 -17.07 8.66
CA GLU A 355 0.74 -16.88 7.77
C GLU A 355 1.16 -16.29 6.41
N ILE A 356 2.01 -15.26 6.40
CA ILE A 356 2.50 -14.65 5.16
C ILE A 356 3.41 -15.63 4.42
N ALA A 357 4.29 -16.37 5.12
CA ALA A 357 5.14 -17.38 4.49
C ALA A 357 4.32 -18.52 3.86
N ASN A 358 3.20 -18.91 4.49
CA ASN A 358 2.26 -19.86 3.91
C ASN A 358 1.67 -19.33 2.59
N LEU A 359 1.26 -18.05 2.51
CA LEU A 359 0.77 -17.47 1.25
C LEU A 359 1.78 -17.55 0.10
N ILE A 360 3.08 -17.45 0.40
CA ILE A 360 4.16 -17.53 -0.59
C ILE A 360 4.38 -18.99 -1.04
N THR A 361 4.35 -19.93 -0.09
CA THR A 361 4.69 -21.35 -0.32
C THR A 361 3.57 -22.15 -0.98
N VAL A 362 2.32 -21.71 -0.87
CA VAL A 362 1.16 -22.47 -1.35
C VAL A 362 1.14 -22.56 -2.87
N ASN A 363 0.99 -23.79 -3.37
CA ASN A 363 0.73 -24.07 -4.78
C ASN A 363 -0.78 -24.01 -5.03
N LEU A 364 -1.34 -22.80 -5.13
CA LEU A 364 -2.71 -22.64 -5.58
C LEU A 364 -2.78 -23.10 -7.04
N LYS A 365 -3.56 -24.16 -7.29
CA LYS A 365 -3.98 -24.55 -8.64
C LYS A 365 -5.38 -23.97 -8.90
N PRO A 366 -5.66 -23.46 -10.10
CA PRO A 366 -4.73 -23.35 -11.24
C PRO A 366 -3.65 -22.29 -10.97
N ALA A 367 -2.52 -22.41 -11.68
CA ALA A 367 -1.39 -21.49 -11.61
C ALA A 367 -1.73 -20.14 -12.27
N ASP A 368 -2.85 -19.55 -11.87
CA ASP A 368 -3.38 -18.34 -12.48
C ASP A 368 -2.42 -17.19 -12.21
N ALA A 369 -2.26 -16.30 -13.19
CA ALA A 369 -1.51 -15.04 -13.07
C ALA A 369 -1.88 -14.28 -11.79
N ILE A 370 -3.14 -14.44 -11.35
CA ILE A 370 -3.65 -13.77 -10.18
C ILE A 370 -3.00 -14.31 -8.88
N THR A 371 -2.64 -15.60 -8.81
CA THR A 371 -1.93 -16.19 -7.66
C THR A 371 -0.53 -15.59 -7.55
N SER A 372 0.08 -15.24 -8.69
CA SER A 372 1.37 -14.55 -8.70
C SER A 372 1.30 -13.18 -8.02
N TYR A 373 0.19 -12.44 -8.09
CA TYR A 373 0.09 -11.13 -7.44
C TYR A 373 0.12 -11.25 -5.92
N ILE A 374 -0.63 -12.20 -5.35
CA ILE A 374 -0.67 -12.40 -3.89
C ILE A 374 0.68 -12.86 -3.37
N LYS A 375 1.32 -13.82 -4.07
CA LYS A 375 2.67 -14.25 -3.71
C LYS A 375 3.67 -13.09 -3.74
N ASN A 376 3.55 -12.21 -4.74
CA ASN A 376 4.40 -11.04 -4.87
C ASN A 376 4.14 -10.00 -3.77
N GLU A 377 2.89 -9.74 -3.41
CA GLU A 377 2.55 -8.84 -2.28
C GLU A 377 3.00 -9.44 -0.94
N ALA A 378 2.77 -10.73 -0.70
CA ALA A 378 3.21 -11.42 0.50
C ALA A 378 4.74 -11.36 0.66
N LEU A 379 5.46 -11.59 -0.43
CA LEU A 379 6.91 -11.46 -0.47
C LEU A 379 7.37 -10.02 -0.18
N ARG A 380 6.69 -9.01 -0.73
CA ARG A 380 6.95 -7.59 -0.40
C ARG A 380 6.67 -7.26 1.06
N THR A 381 5.64 -7.85 1.66
CA THR A 381 5.37 -7.70 3.10
C THR A 381 6.48 -8.31 3.93
N ILE A 382 6.96 -9.52 3.59
CA ILE A 382 8.14 -10.11 4.28
C ILE A 382 9.35 -9.18 4.16
N ILE A 383 9.64 -8.65 2.98
CA ILE A 383 10.76 -7.70 2.78
C ILE A 383 10.61 -6.48 3.67
N SER A 384 9.40 -5.92 3.78
CA SER A 384 9.15 -4.80 4.70
C SER A 384 9.43 -5.20 6.15
N ILE A 385 9.00 -6.38 6.61
CA ILE A 385 9.25 -6.86 7.97
C ILE A 385 10.75 -7.08 8.20
N VAL A 386 11.50 -7.61 7.23
CA VAL A 386 12.97 -7.73 7.32
C VAL A 386 13.61 -6.36 7.52
N SER A 387 13.11 -5.31 6.86
CA SER A 387 13.60 -3.93 7.04
C SER A 387 13.34 -3.36 8.44
N LEU A 388 12.58 -4.05 9.30
CA LEU A 388 12.45 -3.66 10.69
C LEU A 388 13.75 -3.81 11.47
N ASP A 389 14.66 -4.67 11.01
CA ASP A 389 15.94 -4.97 11.65
C ASP A 389 15.78 -5.54 13.07
N LYS A 390 14.74 -6.38 13.26
CA LYS A 390 14.49 -7.12 14.51
C LYS A 390 15.00 -8.57 14.37
N PRO A 391 16.11 -8.97 15.03
CA PRO A 391 16.70 -10.30 14.85
C PRO A 391 15.74 -11.47 15.08
N SER A 392 14.82 -11.34 16.04
CA SER A 392 13.80 -12.34 16.34
C SER A 392 12.82 -12.56 15.18
N LYS A 393 12.39 -11.50 14.50
CA LYS A 393 11.49 -11.57 13.34
C LYS A 393 12.24 -12.11 12.12
N VAL A 394 13.49 -11.69 11.90
CA VAL A 394 14.33 -12.21 10.80
C VAL A 394 14.60 -13.70 10.96
N SER A 395 14.91 -14.17 12.18
CA SER A 395 15.12 -15.60 12.45
C SER A 395 13.88 -16.44 12.13
N LYS A 396 12.68 -15.96 12.52
CA LYS A 396 11.41 -16.60 12.15
C LYS A 396 11.20 -16.63 10.64
N ILE A 397 11.56 -15.56 9.91
CA ILE A 397 11.47 -15.52 8.44
C ILE A 397 12.40 -16.56 7.81
N LEU A 398 13.65 -16.65 8.27
CA LEU A 398 14.62 -17.63 7.78
C LEU A 398 14.14 -19.07 8.00
N GLU A 399 13.55 -19.35 9.15
CA GLU A 399 12.96 -20.65 9.48
C GLU A 399 11.79 -21.00 8.54
N HIS A 400 10.80 -20.12 8.42
CA HIS A 400 9.58 -20.39 7.65
C HIS A 400 9.79 -20.41 6.12
N LEU A 401 10.79 -19.67 5.62
CA LEU A 401 11.20 -19.74 4.22
C LEU A 401 12.16 -20.92 3.94
N GLY A 402 12.54 -21.67 4.98
CA GLY A 402 13.43 -22.82 4.88
C GLY A 402 14.85 -22.46 4.46
N CYS A 403 15.35 -21.27 4.81
CA CYS A 403 16.66 -20.79 4.38
C CYS A 403 17.81 -21.67 4.89
N TYR A 404 17.64 -22.34 6.03
CA TYR A 404 18.64 -23.25 6.61
C TYR A 404 18.80 -24.58 5.84
N TYR A 405 17.92 -24.87 4.87
CA TYR A 405 17.89 -26.17 4.20
C TYR A 405 18.15 -26.03 2.70
N TYR A 406 19.02 -26.87 2.14
CA TYR A 406 19.29 -26.93 0.71
C TYR A 406 18.03 -27.25 -0.14
N HIS A 407 17.10 -28.00 0.44
CA HIS A 407 15.78 -28.30 -0.14
C HIS A 407 14.66 -27.41 0.37
N GLY A 408 15.00 -26.38 1.14
CA GLY A 408 14.06 -25.39 1.64
C GLY A 408 13.38 -24.61 0.52
N PHE A 409 12.30 -23.93 0.87
CA PHE A 409 11.47 -23.23 -0.10
C PHE A 409 12.28 -22.18 -0.87
N LEU A 410 13.02 -21.32 -0.17
CA LEU A 410 13.79 -20.24 -0.80
C LEU A 410 14.86 -20.80 -1.78
N ALA A 411 15.57 -21.85 -1.39
CA ALA A 411 16.58 -22.50 -2.24
C ALA A 411 15.95 -23.08 -3.52
N ARG A 412 14.80 -23.74 -3.40
CA ARG A 412 14.08 -24.31 -4.56
C ARG A 412 13.54 -23.24 -5.50
N ILE A 413 12.92 -22.19 -4.98
CA ILE A 413 12.36 -21.12 -5.83
C ILE A 413 13.46 -20.30 -6.50
N MET A 414 14.61 -20.11 -5.84
CA MET A 414 15.78 -19.46 -6.45
C MET A 414 16.35 -20.27 -7.61
N ARG A 415 16.48 -21.59 -7.46
CA ARG A 415 16.88 -22.46 -8.59
C ARG A 415 15.90 -22.34 -9.75
N SER A 416 14.59 -22.39 -9.48
CA SER A 416 13.55 -22.19 -10.51
C SER A 416 13.67 -20.83 -11.20
N CYS A 417 13.93 -19.76 -10.43
CA CYS A 417 14.13 -18.41 -10.96
C CYS A 417 15.35 -18.32 -11.87
N VAL A 418 16.48 -18.93 -11.49
CA VAL A 418 17.69 -18.96 -12.30
C VAL A 418 17.47 -19.77 -13.58
N GLU A 419 16.79 -20.93 -13.48
CA GLU A 419 16.46 -21.75 -14.64
C GLU A 419 15.54 -21.03 -15.63
N ASP A 420 14.47 -20.37 -15.15
CA ASP A 420 13.55 -19.61 -15.99
C ASP A 420 14.27 -18.40 -16.63
N LEU A 421 15.18 -17.74 -15.90
CA LEU A 421 15.99 -16.64 -16.42
C LEU A 421 16.95 -17.12 -17.51
N GLN A 422 17.65 -18.24 -17.30
CA GLN A 422 18.54 -18.86 -18.28
C GLN A 422 17.80 -19.30 -19.55
N LYS A 423 16.56 -19.80 -19.40
CA LYS A 423 15.72 -20.25 -20.51
C LYS A 423 14.92 -19.11 -21.17
N GLY A 424 15.01 -17.87 -20.67
CA GLY A 424 14.26 -16.72 -21.18
C GLY A 424 12.73 -16.83 -20.99
N LYS A 425 12.28 -17.58 -19.97
CA LYS A 425 10.87 -17.90 -19.74
C LYS A 425 10.19 -17.01 -18.70
N ILE A 426 10.94 -16.11 -18.05
CA ILE A 426 10.39 -15.16 -17.08
C ILE A 426 9.28 -14.32 -17.73
N GLY A 427 8.13 -14.23 -17.07
CA GLY A 427 6.95 -13.52 -17.56
C GLY A 427 6.09 -14.29 -18.57
N MET A 428 6.48 -15.51 -18.98
CA MET A 428 5.62 -16.40 -19.76
C MET A 428 4.52 -17.02 -18.87
N PRO A 429 3.37 -17.43 -19.44
CA PRO A 429 2.39 -18.24 -18.72
C PRO A 429 3.05 -19.47 -18.07
N ASP A 430 2.59 -19.86 -16.88
CA ASP A 430 3.14 -20.95 -16.05
C ASP A 430 4.57 -20.74 -15.48
N HIS A 431 5.22 -19.62 -15.77
CA HIS A 431 6.55 -19.26 -15.27
C HIS A 431 6.52 -18.09 -14.29
N LEU A 432 7.64 -17.84 -13.60
CA LEU A 432 7.74 -16.76 -12.62
C LEU A 432 7.60 -15.38 -13.29
N SER A 433 6.85 -14.47 -12.67
CA SER A 433 6.66 -13.11 -13.18
C SER A 433 7.87 -12.22 -12.87
N PHE A 434 8.11 -11.22 -13.72
CA PHE A 434 9.19 -10.23 -13.51
C PHE A 434 9.13 -9.57 -12.13
N GLN A 435 7.92 -9.21 -11.68
CA GLN A 435 7.71 -8.57 -10.39
C GLN A 435 8.07 -9.50 -9.23
N TYR A 436 7.66 -10.78 -9.31
CA TYR A 436 7.97 -11.77 -8.29
C TYR A 436 9.48 -12.02 -8.21
N CYS A 437 10.16 -12.17 -9.35
CA CYS A 437 11.62 -12.33 -9.40
C CYS A 437 12.34 -11.11 -8.80
N THR A 438 11.88 -9.89 -9.11
CA THR A 438 12.45 -8.65 -8.56
C THR A 438 12.32 -8.62 -7.04
N SER A 439 11.14 -8.95 -6.52
CA SER A 439 10.91 -9.06 -5.08
C SER A 439 11.78 -10.16 -4.45
N LEU A 440 11.97 -11.30 -5.13
CA LEU A 440 12.79 -12.40 -4.64
C LEU A 440 14.27 -12.02 -4.51
N PHE A 441 14.85 -11.37 -5.53
CA PHE A 441 16.21 -10.83 -5.44
C PHE A 441 16.33 -9.72 -4.39
N SER A 442 15.30 -8.88 -4.24
CA SER A 442 15.26 -7.86 -3.19
C SER A 442 15.25 -8.49 -1.79
N LEU A 443 14.51 -9.59 -1.58
CA LEU A 443 14.54 -10.33 -0.33
C LEU A 443 15.93 -10.87 -0.04
N LEU A 444 16.58 -11.52 -1.02
CA LEU A 444 17.95 -12.02 -0.85
C LEU A 444 18.93 -10.91 -0.49
N TYR A 445 18.84 -9.77 -1.14
CA TYR A 445 19.67 -8.61 -0.82
C TYR A 445 19.48 -8.20 0.65
N HIS A 446 18.24 -8.08 1.11
CA HIS A 446 17.97 -7.72 2.51
C HIS A 446 18.43 -8.80 3.51
N LEU A 447 18.25 -10.08 3.19
CA LEU A 447 18.70 -11.17 4.06
C LEU A 447 20.22 -11.29 4.14
N SER A 448 20.94 -11.01 3.03
CA SER A 448 22.42 -11.07 2.99
C SER A 448 23.11 -10.05 3.90
N GLY A 449 22.39 -9.01 4.33
CA GLY A 449 22.88 -8.02 5.30
C GLY A 449 22.83 -8.49 6.76
N PHE A 450 22.18 -9.62 7.06
CA PHE A 450 22.08 -10.17 8.41
C PHE A 450 23.16 -11.23 8.63
N GLU A 451 23.82 -11.20 9.79
CA GLU A 451 24.90 -12.14 10.14
C GLU A 451 24.48 -13.62 10.04
N ASN A 452 23.21 -13.94 10.30
CA ASN A 452 22.65 -15.29 10.18
C ASN A 452 22.20 -15.66 8.74
N GLY A 453 22.31 -14.73 7.79
CA GLY A 453 21.98 -14.91 6.38
C GLY A 453 23.18 -15.24 5.49
N ILE A 454 24.39 -15.24 6.08
CA ILE A 454 25.64 -15.75 5.52
C ILE A 454 25.75 -17.23 5.88
#